data_AF-A0A451BWH4-F1
#
_entry.id   AF-A0A451BWH4-F1
#
_cell.length_a   1.000
_cell.length_b   1.000
_cell.length_c   1.000
_cell.angle_alpha   90.00
_cell.angle_beta   90.00
_cell.angle_gamma   90.00
#
_symmetry.space_group_name_H-M   'P 1'
#
loop_
_entity.id
_entity.type
_entity.pdbx_description
1 polymer ?
#
loop_
_entity_poly.entity_id
_entity_poly.type
_entity_poly.pdbx_seq_one_letter_code
_entity_poly.pdbx_strand_id
1 'polypeptide(L)'
;MELNPLRYGGFGLTDLSYYAHGQCPYFSFFQDEPYDWDGIWADGRHGNKHYAWVLAYTGVGIDTEEIRIKDVHARFREFIGEQSLLEYQGLDYRENPVFAIAYLAEDREERLTKWLEVEFRDFFPVQVPEK
;
A
#
# COMPACT_ATOMS: atom_id res chain seq x y z
N MET A 1 -0.39 -13.47 -16.74
CA MET A 1 0.61 -12.47 -16.31
C MET A 1 0.77 -11.44 -17.41
N GLU A 2 0.81 -10.17 -17.07
CA GLU A 2 1.06 -9.05 -17.98
C GLU A 2 2.38 -8.38 -17.57
N LEU A 3 3.23 -8.03 -18.54
CA LEU A 3 4.50 -7.33 -18.30
C LEU A 3 4.53 -6.06 -19.15
N ASN A 4 4.88 -4.93 -18.51
CA ASN A 4 4.99 -3.64 -19.18
C ASN A 4 6.38 -3.04 -18.94
N PRO A 5 7.39 -3.37 -19.76
CA PRO A 5 8.79 -3.03 -19.48
C PRO A 5 9.12 -1.54 -19.65
N LEU A 6 8.23 -0.75 -20.25
CA LEU A 6 8.44 0.68 -20.55
C LEU A 6 7.61 1.63 -19.68
N ARG A 7 6.93 1.11 -18.65
CA ARG A 7 6.17 1.94 -17.71
C ARG A 7 6.21 1.38 -16.29
N TYR A 8 6.08 2.29 -15.34
CA TYR A 8 5.93 1.96 -13.93
C TYR A 8 4.53 1.47 -13.60
N GLY A 9 4.43 0.73 -12.51
CA GLY A 9 3.15 0.46 -11.88
C GLY A 9 2.58 1.79 -11.37
N GLY A 10 1.33 2.08 -11.71
CA GLY A 10 0.65 3.30 -11.25
C GLY A 10 0.45 3.32 -9.74
N PHE A 11 0.06 4.47 -9.20
CA PHE A 11 -0.27 4.65 -7.77
C PHE A 11 0.84 4.17 -6.81
N GLY A 12 2.09 4.45 -7.15
CA GLY A 12 3.24 4.17 -6.28
C GLY A 12 3.66 2.70 -6.20
N LEU A 13 3.05 1.78 -6.95
CA LEU A 13 3.45 0.35 -6.92
C LEU A 13 4.96 0.17 -7.13
N THR A 14 5.54 0.98 -8.01
CA THR A 14 6.98 0.99 -8.29
C THR A 14 7.83 1.33 -7.04
N ASP A 15 7.34 2.17 -6.14
CA ASP A 15 8.05 2.61 -4.93
C ASP A 15 8.22 1.48 -3.90
N LEU A 16 7.55 0.33 -4.08
CA LEU A 16 7.69 -0.82 -3.21
C LEU A 16 9.15 -1.27 -3.09
N SER A 17 9.92 -1.22 -4.19
CA SER A 17 11.34 -1.57 -4.16
C SER A 17 12.18 -0.62 -3.30
N TYR A 18 11.81 0.66 -3.24
CA TYR A 18 12.45 1.65 -2.37
C TYR A 18 12.12 1.38 -0.90
N TYR A 19 10.84 1.18 -0.56
CA TYR A 19 10.45 0.90 0.83
C TYR A 19 10.91 -0.48 1.31
N ALA A 20 10.97 -1.47 0.42
CA ALA A 20 11.40 -2.82 0.75
C ALA A 20 12.92 -2.93 0.88
N HIS A 21 13.69 -2.27 0.01
CA HIS A 21 15.13 -2.53 -0.17
C HIS A 21 16.01 -1.28 -0.21
N GLY A 22 15.44 -0.09 -0.05
CA GLY A 22 16.17 1.18 -0.15
C GLY A 22 16.64 1.52 -1.56
N GLN A 23 16.20 0.78 -2.59
CA GLN A 23 16.61 0.97 -3.98
C GLN A 23 15.51 1.66 -4.77
N CYS A 24 15.80 2.88 -5.22
CA CYS A 24 14.84 3.70 -5.97
C CYS A 24 14.85 3.31 -7.47
N PRO A 25 13.74 2.76 -8.00
CA PRO A 25 13.69 2.25 -9.38
C PRO A 25 13.78 3.36 -10.43
N TYR A 26 13.45 4.60 -10.05
CA TYR A 26 13.53 5.75 -10.96
C TYR A 26 14.98 6.07 -11.33
N PHE A 27 15.95 5.84 -10.45
CA PHE A 27 17.36 6.02 -10.78
C PHE A 27 17.83 4.98 -11.80
N SER A 28 17.41 3.73 -11.63
CA SER A 28 17.72 2.69 -12.61
C SER A 28 17.14 2.95 -13.99
N PHE A 29 15.95 3.52 -14.06
CA PHE A 29 15.29 3.77 -15.35
C PHE A 29 15.75 5.08 -16.01
N PHE A 30 15.90 6.17 -15.26
CA PHE A 30 16.23 7.49 -15.82
C PHE A 30 17.72 7.77 -15.88
N GLN A 31 18.51 7.11 -15.04
CA GLN A 31 19.94 7.41 -14.82
C GLN A 31 20.83 6.19 -15.05
N ASP A 32 20.27 5.06 -15.50
CA ASP A 32 20.97 3.80 -15.73
C ASP A 32 21.74 3.29 -14.48
N GLU A 33 21.31 3.66 -13.28
CA GLU A 33 21.92 3.19 -12.03
C GLU A 33 21.50 1.73 -11.75
N PRO A 34 22.42 0.75 -11.78
CA PRO A 34 22.04 -0.64 -11.56
C PRO A 34 21.61 -0.88 -10.10
N TYR A 35 20.64 -1.79 -9.91
CA TYR A 35 20.32 -2.30 -8.59
C TYR A 35 21.53 -3.04 -7.99
N ASP A 36 21.81 -2.78 -6.71
CA ASP A 36 22.76 -3.56 -5.93
C ASP A 36 22.13 -4.89 -5.47
N TRP A 37 22.02 -5.84 -6.40
CA TRP A 37 21.43 -7.15 -6.13
C TRP A 37 22.18 -7.94 -5.06
N ASP A 38 23.51 -7.86 -5.06
CA ASP A 38 24.35 -8.54 -4.09
C ASP A 38 24.13 -7.97 -2.69
N GLY A 39 24.03 -6.64 -2.56
CA GLY A 39 23.68 -5.98 -1.31
C GLY A 39 22.28 -6.35 -0.82
N ILE A 40 21.29 -6.39 -1.71
CA ILE A 40 19.92 -6.82 -1.37
C ILE A 40 19.89 -8.27 -0.86
N TRP A 41 20.61 -9.20 -1.50
CA TRP A 41 20.63 -10.59 -1.05
C TRP A 41 21.55 -10.87 0.14
N ALA A 42 22.55 -10.04 0.37
CA ALA A 42 23.38 -10.12 1.57
C ALA A 42 22.69 -9.54 2.81
N ASP A 43 21.68 -8.69 2.65
CA ASP A 43 20.96 -8.11 3.77
C ASP A 43 20.02 -9.13 4.44
N GLY A 44 20.45 -9.63 5.60
CA GLY A 44 19.70 -10.59 6.41
C GLY A 44 18.31 -10.10 6.86
N ARG A 45 18.00 -8.80 6.76
CA ARG A 45 16.65 -8.27 7.00
C ARG A 45 15.64 -8.77 5.96
N HIS A 46 16.10 -9.18 4.77
CA HIS A 46 15.24 -9.63 3.67
C HIS A 46 15.04 -11.15 3.62
N GLY A 47 15.86 -11.92 4.36
CA GLY A 47 15.99 -13.38 4.22
C GLY A 47 14.73 -14.22 4.45
N ASN A 48 13.61 -13.63 4.91
CA ASN A 48 12.28 -14.26 5.03
C ASN A 48 11.14 -13.21 4.96
N LYS A 49 11.33 -12.11 4.22
CA LYS A 49 10.29 -11.07 4.12
C LYS A 49 9.45 -11.26 2.86
N HIS A 50 8.15 -11.15 3.05
CA HIS A 50 7.15 -11.05 2.00
C HIS A 50 6.65 -9.61 1.96
N TYR A 51 6.64 -9.02 0.77
CA TYR A 51 6.29 -7.62 0.58
C TYR A 51 4.96 -7.49 -0.15
N ALA A 52 4.17 -6.48 0.24
CA ALA A 52 2.94 -6.15 -0.45
C ALA A 52 2.80 -4.64 -0.64
N TRP A 53 2.14 -4.28 -1.74
CA TRP A 53 1.60 -2.95 -1.98
C TRP A 53 0.08 -3.07 -1.96
N VAL A 54 -0.57 -2.31 -1.09
CA VAL A 54 -2.02 -2.29 -0.93
C VAL A 54 -2.55 -0.96 -1.42
N LEU A 55 -3.37 -1.01 -2.47
CA LEU A 55 -4.12 0.13 -2.98
C LEU A 55 -5.55 0.08 -2.42
N ALA A 56 -5.81 0.87 -1.39
CA ALA A 56 -7.08 0.86 -0.68
C ALA A 56 -8.05 1.88 -1.30
N TYR A 57 -9.15 1.38 -1.86
CA TYR A 57 -10.20 2.19 -2.49
C TYR A 57 -11.45 2.24 -1.60
N THR A 58 -12.25 3.30 -1.72
CA THR A 58 -13.46 3.54 -0.92
C THR A 58 -14.51 2.43 -1.06
N GLY A 59 -14.41 1.58 -2.09
CA GLY A 59 -15.42 0.61 -2.44
C GLY A 59 -16.51 1.20 -3.34
N VAL A 60 -17.26 0.33 -4.01
CA VAL A 60 -18.45 0.73 -4.76
C VAL A 60 -19.56 1.14 -3.79
N GLY A 61 -20.31 2.21 -4.05
CA GLY A 61 -21.52 2.56 -3.29
C GLY A 61 -21.31 3.29 -1.95
N ILE A 62 -20.09 3.79 -1.68
CA ILE A 62 -19.87 4.77 -0.61
C ILE A 62 -20.09 6.17 -1.20
N ASP A 63 -21.04 6.91 -0.62
CA ASP A 63 -21.21 8.34 -0.88
C ASP A 63 -20.17 9.12 -0.07
N THR A 64 -19.14 9.62 -0.74
CA THR A 64 -18.06 10.38 -0.13
C THR A 64 -18.39 11.86 0.06
N GLU A 65 -19.48 12.36 -0.52
CA GLU A 65 -19.89 13.77 -0.39
C GLU A 65 -20.61 14.03 0.94
N GLU A 66 -21.42 13.07 1.40
CA GLU A 66 -22.23 13.22 2.62
C GLU A 66 -21.51 12.74 3.90
N ILE A 67 -20.54 11.83 3.80
CA ILE A 67 -19.94 11.18 4.96
C ILE A 67 -18.58 11.81 5.33
N ARG A 68 -18.53 12.53 6.46
CA ARG A 68 -17.26 13.02 7.04
C ARG A 68 -16.66 11.96 7.94
N ILE A 69 -16.01 10.95 7.36
CA ILE A 69 -15.34 9.92 8.15
C ILE A 69 -14.04 10.50 8.71
N LYS A 70 -14.09 10.88 9.99
CA LYS A 70 -12.97 11.54 10.67
C LYS A 70 -11.75 10.63 10.88
N ASP A 71 -11.91 9.31 10.80
CA ASP A 71 -10.89 8.37 11.27
C ASP A 71 -10.57 7.21 10.31
N VAL A 72 -10.93 7.30 9.02
CA VAL A 72 -10.70 6.18 8.06
C VAL A 72 -9.23 5.77 8.00
N HIS A 73 -8.31 6.74 7.98
CA HIS A 73 -6.88 6.45 7.93
C HIS A 73 -6.36 5.85 9.23
N ALA A 74 -6.86 6.32 10.38
CA ALA A 74 -6.47 5.79 11.68
C ALA A 74 -6.92 4.34 11.83
N ARG A 75 -8.19 4.05 11.51
CA ARG A 75 -8.75 2.68 11.52
C ARG A 75 -7.99 1.74 10.58
N PHE A 76 -7.65 2.23 9.39
CA PHE A 76 -6.93 1.43 8.42
C PHE A 76 -5.49 1.13 8.86
N ARG A 77 -4.77 2.12 9.41
CA ARG A 77 -3.44 1.92 10.01
C ARG A 77 -3.48 0.94 11.18
N GLU A 78 -4.49 1.05 12.05
CA GLU A 78 -4.69 0.13 13.16
C GLU A 78 -4.91 -1.32 12.68
N PHE A 79 -5.73 -1.51 11.64
CA PHE A 79 -5.96 -2.82 11.02
C PHE A 79 -4.69 -3.42 10.38
N ILE A 80 -3.86 -2.58 9.77
CA ILE A 80 -2.57 -3.00 9.22
C ILE A 80 -1.65 -3.47 10.36
N GLY A 81 -1.53 -2.66 11.41
CA GLY A 81 -0.60 -2.84 12.52
C GLY A 81 0.80 -2.30 12.20
N GLU A 82 1.42 -1.64 13.18
CA GLU A 82 2.71 -0.94 13.00
C GLU A 82 3.85 -1.88 12.58
N GLN A 83 3.83 -3.14 13.03
CA GLN A 83 4.88 -4.11 12.70
C GLN A 83 4.93 -4.47 11.22
N SER A 84 3.77 -4.44 10.56
CA SER A 84 3.64 -4.84 9.16
C SER A 84 3.85 -3.66 8.20
N LEU A 85 3.71 -2.43 8.70
CA LEU A 85 3.69 -1.22 7.89
C LEU A 85 5.11 -0.69 7.64
N LEU A 86 5.53 -0.65 6.38
CA LEU A 86 6.75 0.03 5.95
C LEU A 86 6.51 1.52 5.73
N GLU A 87 5.42 1.86 5.02
CA GLU A 87 5.03 3.24 4.72
C GLU A 87 3.52 3.33 4.47
N TYR A 88 2.93 4.46 4.84
CA TYR A 88 1.52 4.78 4.63
C TYR A 88 1.33 6.15 4.01
N GLN A 89 0.67 6.18 2.86
CA GLN A 89 0.20 7.41 2.23
C GLN A 89 -1.32 7.50 2.34
N GLY A 90 -1.80 8.47 3.13
CA GLY A 90 -3.23 8.82 3.19
C GLY A 90 -3.59 9.77 2.05
N LEU A 91 -4.72 9.53 1.40
CA LEU A 91 -5.25 10.35 0.32
C LEU A 91 -6.65 10.85 0.67
N ASP A 92 -7.02 12.03 0.17
CA ASP A 92 -8.38 12.53 0.35
C ASP A 92 -9.36 11.75 -0.54
N TYR A 93 -10.17 10.91 0.10
CA TYR A 93 -11.13 10.04 -0.56
C TYR A 93 -12.26 10.78 -1.30
N ARG A 94 -12.35 12.11 -1.12
CA ARG A 94 -13.32 12.98 -1.82
C ARG A 94 -12.80 13.45 -3.17
N GLU A 95 -11.48 13.49 -3.33
CA GLU A 95 -10.83 13.86 -4.60
C GLU A 95 -10.41 12.63 -5.40
N ASN A 96 -10.22 11.48 -4.74
CA ASN A 96 -9.77 10.25 -5.34
C ASN A 96 -10.50 9.05 -4.73
N PRO A 97 -11.02 8.08 -5.51
CA PRO A 97 -11.61 6.86 -4.95
C PRO A 97 -10.59 6.01 -4.16
N VAL A 98 -9.30 6.25 -4.31
CA VAL A 98 -8.26 5.68 -3.45
C VAL A 98 -8.10 6.54 -2.20
N PHE A 99 -8.28 5.94 -1.02
CA PHE A 99 -8.10 6.63 0.25
C PHE A 99 -6.73 6.32 0.90
N ALA A 100 -6.07 5.23 0.52
CA ALA A 100 -4.72 4.97 1.05
C ALA A 100 -3.88 4.09 0.13
N ILE A 101 -2.57 4.30 0.21
CA ILE A 101 -1.56 3.36 -0.27
C ILE A 101 -0.76 2.90 0.96
N ALA A 102 -0.57 1.59 1.11
CA ALA A 102 0.25 1.02 2.17
C ALA A 102 1.28 0.05 1.59
N TYR A 103 2.52 0.17 2.06
CA TYR A 103 3.62 -0.74 1.74
C TYR A 103 3.88 -1.60 2.97
N LEU A 104 3.90 -2.92 2.78
CA LEU A 104 3.92 -3.88 3.87
C LEU A 104 5.11 -4.82 3.77
N ALA A 105 5.59 -5.28 4.92
CA ALA A 105 6.53 -6.38 5.05
C ALA A 105 6.06 -7.37 6.11
N GLU A 106 6.10 -8.65 5.80
CA GLU A 106 5.70 -9.73 6.69
C GLU A 106 6.72 -10.87 6.70
N ASP A 107 6.91 -11.52 7.84
CA ASP A 107 7.78 -12.71 7.95
C ASP A 107 7.15 -13.99 7.41
N ARG A 108 5.86 -13.93 7.08
CA ARG A 108 5.04 -15.09 6.67
C ARG A 108 4.03 -14.67 5.62
N GLU A 109 4.02 -15.37 4.49
CA GLU A 109 3.11 -15.13 3.38
C GLU A 109 1.63 -15.14 3.81
N GLU A 110 1.25 -16.02 4.74
CA GLU A 110 -0.15 -16.17 5.18
C GLU A 110 -0.67 -14.92 5.91
N ARG A 111 0.21 -14.04 6.40
CA ARG A 111 -0.20 -12.76 6.97
C ARG A 111 -0.61 -11.76 5.88
N LEU A 112 -0.15 -11.96 4.64
CA LEU A 112 -0.54 -11.16 3.49
C LEU A 112 -1.79 -11.71 2.81
N THR A 113 -2.06 -13.02 2.87
CA THR A 113 -3.24 -13.61 2.22
C THR A 113 -4.56 -13.08 2.79
N LYS A 114 -4.58 -12.59 4.04
CA LYS A 114 -5.75 -11.90 4.63
C LYS A 114 -6.26 -10.74 3.76
N TRP A 115 -5.36 -10.07 3.02
CA TRP A 115 -5.70 -8.92 2.18
C TRP A 115 -6.58 -9.28 0.99
N LEU A 116 -6.64 -10.56 0.60
CA LEU A 116 -7.53 -11.03 -0.46
C LEU A 116 -9.01 -11.01 -0.06
N GLU A 117 -9.30 -11.02 1.24
CA GLU A 117 -10.65 -11.06 1.80
C GLU A 117 -11.08 -9.70 2.38
N VAL A 118 -10.24 -8.66 2.27
CA VAL A 118 -10.52 -7.35 2.84
C VAL A 118 -11.51 -6.58 1.98
N GLU A 119 -12.65 -6.24 2.59
CA GLU A 119 -13.62 -5.30 2.03
C GLU A 119 -13.34 -3.88 2.54
N PHE A 120 -12.72 -3.05 1.70
CA PHE A 120 -12.27 -1.72 2.14
C PHE A 120 -13.40 -0.78 2.59
N ARG A 121 -14.64 -1.03 2.13
CA ARG A 121 -15.83 -0.30 2.61
C ARG A 121 -16.04 -0.43 4.12
N ASP A 122 -15.52 -1.48 4.76
CA ASP A 122 -15.69 -1.71 6.20
C ASP A 122 -14.90 -0.69 7.05
N PHE A 123 -13.96 0.04 6.43
CA PHE A 123 -13.29 1.18 7.05
C PHE A 123 -14.14 2.46 7.02
N PHE A 124 -15.25 2.46 6.27
CA PHE A 124 -16.18 3.58 6.11
C PHE A 124 -17.47 3.31 6.89
N PRO A 125 -17.57 3.64 8.19
CA PRO A 125 -18.82 3.49 8.93
C PRO A 125 -19.91 4.37 8.31
N VAL A 126 -21.10 3.80 8.08
CA VAL A 126 -22.30 4.56 7.70
C VAL A 126 -22.58 5.58 8.80
N GLN A 127 -22.43 6.87 8.50
CA GLN A 127 -22.87 7.92 9.41
C GLN A 127 -24.40 7.96 9.34
N VAL A 128 -25.05 7.37 10.34
CA VAL A 128 -26.46 7.68 10.61
C VAL A 128 -26.52 9.17 10.93
N PRO A 129 -27.39 9.97 10.27
CA PRO A 129 -27.49 11.39 10.56
C PRO A 129 -27.74 11.60 12.06
N GLU A 130 -26.96 12.47 12.71
CA GLU A 130 -27.31 12.96 14.04
C GLU A 130 -28.70 13.60 13.94
N LYS A 131 -29.64 13.09 14.74
CA LYS A 131 -31.01 13.61 14.85
C LYS A 131 -31.04 14.99 15.48
#